data_AF-A0A972SVE1-F1
#
_entry.id   AF-A0A972SVE1-F1
#
_cell.length_a   1.000
_cell.length_b   1.000
_cell.length_c   1.000
_cell.angle_alpha   90.00
_cell.angle_beta   90.00
_cell.angle_gamma   90.00
#
_symmetry.space_group_name_H-M   'P 1'
#
loop_
_entity.id
_entity.type
_entity.pdbx_description
1 polymer ?
#
loop_
_entity_poly.entity_id
_entity_poly.type
_entity_poly.pdbx_seq_one_letter_code
_entity_poly.pdbx_strand_id
1 'polypeptide(L)'
;MTVQMVVSEFEIPPMREILVLGKRSPFGPEAAQRMAEAIAPEQYEVVRVQHAMIEALVIRKKLYKMLDKAKLIDIVLAEVGPIAAENSILRVDMKVVLTISKMITD
;
A
#
# COMPACT_ATOMS: atom_id res chain seq x y z
N MET A 1 15.45 -23.22 -24.49
CA MET A 1 16.07 -22.51 -23.35
C MET A 1 14.98 -21.75 -22.57
N THR A 2 15.02 -21.71 -21.23
CA THR A 2 14.04 -20.92 -20.44
C THR A 2 14.73 -19.72 -19.81
N VAL A 3 14.15 -18.54 -19.97
CA VAL A 3 14.61 -17.29 -19.33
C VAL A 3 13.63 -16.92 -18.24
N GLN A 4 14.13 -16.73 -17.01
CA GLN A 4 13.37 -16.25 -15.87
C GLN A 4 13.87 -14.88 -15.45
N MET A 5 12.94 -13.97 -15.21
CA MET A 5 13.22 -12.59 -14.79
C MET A 5 12.35 -12.22 -13.60
N VAL A 6 12.93 -11.50 -12.65
CA VAL A 6 12.21 -10.92 -11.52
C VAL A 6 12.33 -9.41 -11.64
N VAL A 7 11.19 -8.73 -11.73
CA VAL A 7 11.12 -7.28 -11.91
C VAL A 7 10.39 -6.68 -10.72
N SER A 8 10.98 -5.67 -10.11
CA SER A 8 10.37 -4.87 -9.05
C SER A 8 10.79 -3.42 -9.20
N GLU A 9 9.91 -2.48 -8.87
CA GLU A 9 10.26 -1.05 -8.88
C GLU A 9 11.32 -0.77 -7.80
N PHE A 10 12.31 0.06 -8.15
CA PHE A 10 13.30 0.53 -7.19
C PHE A 10 12.71 1.68 -6.36
N GLU A 11 12.66 1.50 -5.04
CA GLU A 11 12.07 2.46 -4.12
C GLU A 11 12.97 2.62 -2.89
N ILE A 12 13.12 3.84 -2.36
CA ILE A 12 13.95 4.10 -1.18
C ILE A 12 13.05 4.16 0.06
N PRO A 13 13.30 3.40 1.13
CA PRO A 13 12.58 3.59 2.39
C PRO A 13 12.72 5.02 2.91
N PRO A 14 11.65 5.64 3.44
CA PRO A 14 10.39 5.03 3.89
C PRO A 14 9.28 4.96 2.82
N MET A 15 9.57 5.18 1.53
CA MET A 15 8.53 5.39 0.51
C MET A 15 7.73 4.16 0.06
N ARG A 16 7.93 2.99 0.68
CA ARG A 16 7.30 1.70 0.27
C ARG A 16 5.99 1.40 1.01
N GLU A 17 5.64 2.26 1.96
CA GLU A 17 4.73 1.90 3.03
C GLU A 17 3.29 2.27 2.68
N ILE A 18 2.35 1.42 3.10
CA ILE A 18 0.95 1.77 3.26
C ILE A 18 0.72 2.09 4.72
N LEU A 19 0.08 3.23 5.01
CA LEU A 19 -0.37 3.54 6.37
C LEU A 19 -1.84 3.15 6.52
N VAL A 20 -2.16 2.45 7.61
CA VAL A 20 -3.51 2.06 7.98
C VAL A 20 -3.90 2.86 9.21
N LEU A 21 -4.92 3.69 9.08
CA LEU A 21 -5.36 4.60 10.13
C LEU A 21 -6.61 4.03 10.80
N GLY A 22 -6.53 3.77 12.10
CA GLY A 22 -7.71 3.44 12.91
C GLY A 22 -8.64 4.64 13.09
N LYS A 23 -9.92 4.40 13.39
CA LYS A 23 -10.95 5.47 13.55
C LYS A 23 -10.69 6.50 14.64
N ARG A 24 -9.82 6.19 15.59
CA ARG A 24 -9.40 7.02 16.72
C ARG A 24 -7.88 7.16 16.75
N SER A 25 -7.21 7.05 15.60
CA SER A 25 -5.76 7.19 15.51
C SER A 25 -5.30 8.56 16.04
N PRO A 26 -4.05 8.70 16.50
CA PRO A 26 -3.50 9.96 17.00
C PRO A 26 -3.66 11.15 16.04
N PHE A 27 -3.75 10.86 14.75
CA PHE A 27 -4.11 11.83 13.73
C PHE A 27 -4.97 11.17 12.64
N GLY A 28 -5.93 11.92 12.12
CA GLY A 28 -6.89 11.45 11.11
C GLY A 28 -6.36 11.51 9.67
N PRO A 29 -7.19 11.09 8.70
CA PRO A 29 -6.83 11.01 7.29
C PRO A 29 -6.29 12.32 6.70
N GLU A 30 -6.85 13.47 7.10
CA GLU A 30 -6.47 14.80 6.62
C GLU A 30 -5.05 15.21 7.07
N ALA A 31 -4.67 14.82 8.29
CA ALA A 31 -3.32 15.08 8.80
C ALA A 31 -2.32 14.16 8.11
N ALA A 32 -2.67 12.88 7.92
CA ALA A 32 -1.86 11.92 7.20
C ALA A 32 -1.61 12.36 5.74
N GLN A 33 -2.63 12.89 5.06
CA GLN A 33 -2.51 13.44 3.72
C GLN A 33 -1.51 14.60 3.66
N ARG A 34 -1.62 15.57 4.58
CA ARG A 34 -0.70 16.71 4.64
C ARG A 34 0.75 16.28 4.87
N MET A 35 0.96 15.29 5.74
CA MET A 35 2.30 14.73 5.98
C MET A 35 2.84 14.05 4.73
N ALA A 36 2.04 13.21 4.07
CA ALA A 36 2.44 12.52 2.84
C ALA A 36 2.77 13.50 1.72
N GLU A 37 1.96 14.56 1.55
CA GLU A 37 2.18 15.60 0.55
C GLU A 37 3.45 16.41 0.81
N ALA A 38 3.78 16.70 2.07
CA ALA A 38 5.01 17.40 2.44
C ALA A 38 6.29 16.57 2.16
N ILE A 39 6.20 15.24 2.24
CA ILE A 39 7.34 14.33 2.03
C ILE A 39 7.49 13.95 0.56
N ALA A 40 6.37 13.66 -0.11
CA ALA A 40 6.35 13.17 -1.48
C ALA A 40 5.08 13.65 -2.20
N PRO A 41 5.10 14.88 -2.72
CA PRO A 41 3.96 15.50 -3.37
C PRO A 41 3.32 14.61 -4.43
N GLU A 42 2.00 14.54 -4.42
CA GLU A 42 1.17 13.78 -5.35
C GLU A 42 1.43 12.26 -5.43
N GLN A 43 2.33 11.70 -4.61
CA GLN A 43 2.69 10.27 -4.68
C GLN A 43 1.71 9.37 -3.93
N TYR A 44 0.94 9.91 -2.99
CA TYR A 44 0.03 9.15 -2.14
C TYR A 44 -1.43 9.51 -2.38
N GLU A 45 -2.29 8.56 -2.10
CA GLU A 45 -3.73 8.72 -2.06
C GLU A 45 -4.25 8.29 -0.70
N VAL A 46 -5.15 9.08 -0.13
CA VAL A 46 -5.90 8.70 1.07
C VAL A 46 -7.22 8.08 0.65
N VAL A 47 -7.42 6.82 1.00
CA VAL A 47 -8.60 6.03 0.67
C VAL A 47 -9.38 5.78 1.95
N ARG A 48 -10.56 6.40 2.08
CA ARG A 48 -11.50 6.10 3.16
C ARG A 48 -12.14 4.73 2.92
N VAL A 49 -12.28 3.93 3.98
CA VAL A 49 -12.79 2.56 3.90
C VAL A 49 -13.95 2.35 4.86
N GLN A 50 -14.86 1.42 4.52
CA GLN A 50 -15.90 0.97 5.42
C GLN A 50 -15.40 -0.26 6.19
N HIS A 51 -14.82 -0.05 7.36
CA HIS A 51 -14.31 -1.11 8.22
C HIS A 51 -14.68 -0.86 9.69
N ALA A 52 -14.73 -1.92 10.51
CA ALA A 52 -15.08 -1.80 11.93
C ALA A 52 -14.09 -0.91 12.68
N MET A 53 -12.79 -1.15 12.49
CA MET A 53 -11.69 -0.50 13.23
C MET A 53 -10.91 0.56 12.44
N ILE A 54 -10.94 0.48 11.10
CA ILE A 54 -10.08 1.27 10.20
C ILE A 54 -10.91 2.37 9.56
N GLU A 55 -10.38 3.59 9.51
CA GLU A 55 -11.01 4.75 8.85
C GLU A 55 -10.48 4.95 7.43
N ALA A 56 -9.15 4.87 7.26
CA ALA A 56 -8.54 5.14 5.97
C ALA A 56 -7.20 4.41 5.78
N LEU A 57 -6.84 4.26 4.53
CA LEU A 57 -5.53 3.80 4.06
C LEU A 57 -4.82 4.97 3.36
N VAL A 58 -3.54 5.16 3.63
CA VAL A 58 -2.67 6.05 2.83
C VAL A 58 -1.84 5.15 1.94
N ILE A 59 -2.16 5.14 0.65
CA ILE A 59 -1.59 4.21 -0.32
C ILE A 59 -0.76 4.98 -1.34
N ARG A 60 0.43 4.48 -1.65
CA ARG A 60 1.24 5.04 -2.73
C ARG A 60 0.61 4.73 -4.08
N LYS A 61 0.32 5.76 -4.87
CA LYS A 61 -0.41 5.64 -6.16
C LYS A 61 0.26 4.70 -7.16
N LYS A 62 1.59 4.56 -7.11
CA LYS A 62 2.33 3.68 -8.02
C LYS A 62 1.98 2.20 -7.86
N LEU A 63 1.57 1.78 -6.67
CA LEU A 63 1.16 0.39 -6.41
C LEU A 63 -0.03 0.00 -7.31
N TYR A 64 -0.88 0.97 -7.69
CA TYR A 64 -1.99 0.76 -8.60
C TYR A 64 -1.56 0.37 -10.03
N LYS A 65 -0.29 0.60 -10.40
CA LYS A 65 0.25 0.16 -11.69
C LYS A 65 0.55 -1.34 -11.71
N MET A 66 0.77 -1.95 -10.54
CA MET A 66 1.14 -3.36 -10.40
C MET A 66 -0.02 -4.23 -9.93
N LEU A 67 -0.95 -3.66 -9.17
CA LEU A 67 -2.12 -4.35 -8.64
C LEU A 67 -3.34 -3.42 -8.71
N ASP A 68 -4.48 -3.96 -9.11
CA ASP A 68 -5.75 -3.22 -9.09
C ASP A 68 -6.03 -2.63 -7.70
N LYS A 69 -6.54 -1.38 -7.68
CA LYS A 69 -6.75 -0.62 -6.44
C LYS A 69 -7.71 -1.33 -5.49
N ALA A 70 -8.84 -1.85 -5.98
CA ALA A 70 -9.82 -2.51 -5.13
C ALA A 70 -9.20 -3.78 -4.51
N LYS A 71 -8.53 -4.60 -5.34
CA LYS A 71 -7.82 -5.80 -4.85
C LYS A 71 -6.75 -5.46 -3.82
N LEU A 72 -6.01 -4.38 -4.02
CA LEU A 72 -5.00 -3.93 -3.06
C LEU A 72 -5.62 -3.59 -1.71
N ILE A 73 -6.71 -2.81 -1.71
CA ILE A 73 -7.44 -2.44 -0.50
C ILE A 73 -7.97 -3.70 0.20
N ASP A 74 -8.58 -4.63 -0.55
CA ASP A 74 -9.14 -5.86 0.00
C ASP A 74 -8.06 -6.73 0.68
N ILE A 75 -6.89 -6.89 0.05
CA ILE A 75 -5.76 -7.64 0.64
C ILE A 75 -5.30 -6.97 1.94
N VAL A 76 -5.10 -5.65 1.92
CA VAL A 76 -4.65 -4.92 3.12
C VAL A 76 -5.67 -5.05 4.25
N LEU A 77 -6.97 -4.92 3.96
CA LEU A 77 -8.02 -5.04 4.98
C LEU A 77 -8.15 -6.47 5.51
N ALA A 78 -8.02 -7.48 4.66
CA ALA A 78 -8.10 -8.89 5.08
C ALA A 78 -6.97 -9.26 6.06
N GLU A 79 -5.74 -8.81 5.79
CA GLU A 79 -4.57 -9.17 6.60
C GLU A 79 -4.39 -8.27 7.82
N VAL A 80 -4.68 -6.97 7.70
CA VAL A 80 -4.47 -6.00 8.79
C VAL A 80 -5.71 -5.83 9.67
N GLY A 81 -6.91 -5.99 9.10
CA GLY A 81 -8.17 -5.83 9.82
C GLY A 81 -8.27 -6.59 11.14
N PRO A 82 -7.88 -7.87 11.21
CA PRO A 82 -7.92 -8.67 12.45
C PRO A 82 -7.04 -8.17 13.59
N ILE A 83 -5.96 -7.43 13.27
CA ILE A 83 -5.01 -6.90 14.27
C ILE A 83 -5.14 -5.38 14.47
N ALA A 84 -6.02 -4.72 13.70
CA ALA A 84 -6.22 -3.29 13.77
C ALA A 84 -6.96 -2.89 15.05
N ALA A 85 -6.47 -1.84 15.70
CA ALA A 85 -7.16 -1.18 16.81
C ALA A 85 -7.60 0.22 16.39
N GLU A 86 -8.72 0.69 16.95
CA GLU A 86 -9.24 2.02 16.60
C GLU A 86 -8.23 3.14 16.85
N ASN A 87 -7.40 3.05 17.89
CA ASN A 87 -6.39 4.07 18.23
C ASN A 87 -5.01 3.86 17.59
N SER A 88 -4.91 2.95 16.61
CA SER A 88 -3.62 2.58 16.01
C SER A 88 -3.33 3.28 14.69
N ILE A 89 -2.04 3.40 14.38
CA ILE A 89 -1.52 3.67 13.04
C ILE A 89 -0.59 2.51 12.74
N LEU A 90 -0.96 1.69 11.76
CA LEU A 90 -0.16 0.55 11.35
C LEU A 90 0.54 0.87 10.03
N ARG A 91 1.78 0.43 9.94
CA ARG A 91 2.62 0.58 8.76
C ARG A 91 2.79 -0.78 8.10
N VAL A 92 2.38 -0.88 6.85
CA VAL A 92 2.52 -2.09 6.04
C VAL A 92 3.62 -1.85 5.02
N ASP A 93 4.73 -2.58 5.15
CA ASP A 93 5.77 -2.62 4.14
C ASP A 93 5.40 -3.69 3.11
N MET A 94 4.90 -3.26 1.95
CA MET A 94 4.39 -4.16 0.91
C MET A 94 5.31 -4.12 -0.31
N LYS A 95 5.84 -5.30 -0.68
CA LYS A 95 6.66 -5.46 -1.88
C LYS A 95 5.89 -6.23 -2.95
N VAL A 96 5.60 -5.59 -4.08
CA VAL A 96 5.02 -6.23 -5.25
C VAL A 96 6.14 -6.62 -6.23
N VAL A 97 6.14 -7.87 -6.68
CA VAL A 97 7.19 -8.44 -7.54
C VAL A 97 6.55 -9.15 -8.72
N LEU A 98 6.99 -8.83 -9.94
CA LEU A 98 6.59 -9.52 -11.15
C LEU A 98 7.63 -10.58 -11.52
N THR A 99 7.20 -11.83 -11.62
CA THR A 99 8.04 -12.93 -12.13
C THR A 99 7.61 -13.26 -13.56
N ILE A 100 8.55 -13.17 -14.49
CA ILE A 100 8.34 -13.45 -15.92
C ILE A 100 9.12 -14.72 -16.25
N SER A 101 8.44 -15.67 -16.87
CA SER A 101 9.06 -16.90 -17.39
C SER A 101 8.76 -17.00 -18.88
N LYS A 102 9.80 -17.09 -19.71
CA LYS A 102 9.68 -17.23 -21.17
C LYS A 102 10.45 -18.43 -21.66
N MET A 103 9.78 -19.29 -22.43
CA MET A 103 10.42 -20.36 -23.17
C MET A 103 10.88 -19.83 -24.53
N ILE A 104 12.14 -20.06 -24.86
CA ILE A 104 12.76 -19.75 -26.16
C ILE A 104 13.03 -21.07 -26.87
N THR A 105 12.33 -21.27 -27.98
CA THR A 105 12.60 -22.28 -29.02
C THR A 105 13.29 -21.58 -30.18
N ASP A 106 14.33 -22.21 -30.72
CA ASP A 106 15.11 -21.72 -31.87
C ASP A 106 14.25 -21.50 -33.11
#